data_AF-A0AAP0S153-F1
#
_entry.id   AF-A0AAP0S153-F1
#
_cell.length_a   1.000
_cell.length_b   1.000
_cell.length_c   1.000
_cell.angle_alpha   90.00
_cell.angle_beta   90.00
_cell.angle_gamma   90.00
#
_symmetry.space_group_name_H-M   'P 1'
#
loop_
_entity.id
_entity.type
_entity.pdbx_description
1 polymer ?
#
loop_
_entity_poly.entity_id
_entity_poly.type
_entity_poly.pdbx_seq_one_letter_code
_entity_poly.pdbx_strand_id
1 'polypeptide(L)'
;MTAIKRTSWILAFNLHRYASPNVDVLRDSGVPEASITFLLAIQPATFVTTCDKFKELIEEVKRMGFDSLRLKFVKAIFVLKSMSKSTWDRKGEVYKSWGWYIGKRLSKLL
;
A
#
# COMPACT_ATOMS: atom_id res chain seq x y z
N MET A 1 -6.18 23.94 8.92
CA MET A 1 -5.83 22.59 8.41
C MET A 1 -7.11 21.77 8.32
N THR A 2 -7.70 21.68 7.13
CA THR A 2 -9.01 21.03 6.94
C THR A 2 -8.80 19.60 6.45
N ALA A 3 -8.34 18.72 7.33
CA ALA A 3 -8.18 17.29 7.03
C ALA A 3 -9.54 16.57 6.84
N ILE A 4 -10.62 17.16 7.37
CA ILE A 4 -11.95 16.53 7.46
C ILE A 4 -12.62 16.34 6.09
N LYS A 5 -12.27 17.11 5.05
CA LYS A 5 -12.97 17.04 3.75
C LYS A 5 -12.47 15.98 2.76
N ARG A 6 -11.25 15.43 2.93
CA ARG A 6 -10.72 14.45 1.94
C ARG A 6 -11.38 13.08 2.02
N THR A 7 -12.02 12.76 3.15
CA THR A 7 -12.58 11.44 3.47
C THR A 7 -14.10 11.44 3.64
N SER A 8 -14.79 12.60 3.63
CA SER A 8 -16.23 12.72 3.94
C SER A 8 -17.18 11.89 3.08
N TRP A 9 -16.89 11.67 1.81
CA TRP A 9 -17.81 11.01 0.86
C TRP A 9 -17.65 9.48 0.70
N ILE A 10 -16.60 8.90 1.29
CA ILE A 10 -16.28 7.44 1.24
C ILE A 10 -16.77 6.69 2.51
N LEU A 11 -17.24 7.45 3.51
CA LEU A 11 -17.12 7.14 4.93
C LEU A 11 -18.14 6.17 5.59
N ALA A 12 -18.99 5.41 4.88
CA ALA A 12 -19.85 4.46 5.64
C ALA A 12 -20.23 3.18 4.90
N PHE A 13 -20.94 3.26 3.78
CA PHE A 13 -21.67 2.09 3.27
C PHE A 13 -20.88 1.24 2.26
N ASN A 14 -20.04 1.88 1.43
CA ASN A 14 -19.31 1.20 0.36
C ASN A 14 -17.94 0.68 0.81
N LEU A 15 -17.27 1.39 1.73
CA LEU A 15 -15.92 1.00 2.15
C LEU A 15 -15.93 -0.38 2.83
N HIS A 16 -16.88 -0.68 3.71
CA HIS A 16 -16.98 -2.01 4.32
C HIS A 16 -17.12 -3.12 3.27
N ARG A 17 -18.03 -2.94 2.29
CA ARG A 17 -18.31 -3.95 1.26
C ARG A 17 -17.12 -4.21 0.33
N TYR A 18 -16.43 -3.16 -0.11
CA TYR A 18 -15.31 -3.29 -1.06
C TYR A 18 -13.97 -3.53 -0.37
N ALA A 19 -13.80 -3.07 0.87
CA ALA A 19 -12.57 -3.26 1.61
C ALA A 19 -12.49 -4.60 2.33
N SER A 20 -13.62 -5.17 2.81
CA SER A 20 -13.60 -6.42 3.58
C SER A 20 -12.83 -7.55 2.87
N PRO A 21 -13.07 -7.83 1.57
CA PRO A 21 -12.30 -8.87 0.87
C PRO A 21 -10.79 -8.59 0.87
N ASN A 22 -10.38 -7.33 0.69
CA ASN A 22 -8.97 -6.94 0.67
C ASN A 22 -8.35 -6.89 2.08
N VAL A 23 -9.15 -6.63 3.11
CA VAL A 23 -8.74 -6.75 4.52
C VAL A 23 -8.46 -8.20 4.85
N ASP A 24 -9.33 -9.12 4.44
CA ASP A 24 -9.15 -10.55 4.66
C ASP A 24 -7.89 -11.06 3.92
N VAL A 25 -7.61 -10.59 2.71
CA VAL A 25 -6.37 -10.91 2.00
C VAL A 25 -5.11 -10.48 2.78
N LEU A 26 -5.10 -9.33 3.47
CA LEU A 26 -3.97 -8.93 4.32
C LEU A 26 -3.86 -9.83 5.55
N ARG A 27 -5.00 -10.18 6.17
CA ARG A 27 -5.05 -11.08 7.32
C ARG A 27 -4.51 -12.47 6.96
N ASP A 28 -4.96 -13.03 5.84
CA ASP A 28 -4.51 -14.31 5.31
C ASP A 28 -3.01 -14.29 4.92
N SER A 29 -2.49 -13.11 4.59
CA SER A 29 -1.06 -12.89 4.34
C SER A 29 -0.21 -12.70 5.61
N GLY A 30 -0.82 -12.85 6.80
CA GLY A 30 -0.16 -12.76 8.10
C GLY A 30 0.15 -11.32 8.54
N VAL A 31 -0.47 -10.31 7.93
CA VAL A 31 -0.23 -8.91 8.32
C VAL A 31 -0.88 -8.64 9.70
N PRO A 32 -0.18 -8.04 10.67
CA PRO A 32 -0.75 -7.74 11.98
C PRO A 32 -1.94 -6.78 11.90
N GLU A 33 -3.00 -7.04 12.67
CA GLU A 33 -4.23 -6.22 12.70
C GLU A 33 -3.97 -4.73 12.97
N ALA A 34 -3.01 -4.41 13.83
CA ALA A 34 -2.60 -3.03 14.08
C ALA A 34 -2.07 -2.33 12.81
N SER A 35 -1.36 -3.05 11.94
CA SER A 35 -0.87 -2.53 10.65
C SER A 35 -2.00 -2.36 9.64
N ILE A 36 -2.97 -3.29 9.61
CA ILE A 36 -4.15 -3.19 8.75
C ILE A 36 -5.01 -1.99 9.16
N THR A 37 -5.28 -1.85 10.46
CA THR A 37 -6.01 -0.73 11.05
C THR A 37 -5.34 0.60 10.75
N PHE A 38 -4.01 0.66 10.88
CA PHE A 38 -3.24 1.85 10.50
C PHE A 38 -3.47 2.23 9.03
N LEU A 39 -3.36 1.27 8.10
CA LEU A 39 -3.57 1.52 6.68
C LEU A 39 -5.00 1.98 6.36
N LEU A 40 -6.00 1.37 6.98
CA LEU A 40 -7.41 1.77 6.86
C LEU A 40 -7.63 3.22 7.33
N ALA A 41 -6.99 3.62 8.43
CA ALA A 41 -7.11 4.97 8.97
C ALA A 41 -6.46 6.03 8.06
N ILE A 42 -5.30 5.73 7.47
CA ILE A 42 -4.55 6.71 6.67
C ILE A 42 -4.95 6.74 5.19
N GLN A 43 -5.37 5.62 4.61
CA GLN A 43 -5.69 5.52 3.19
C GLN A 43 -6.69 4.38 2.90
N PRO A 44 -7.99 4.60 3.21
CA PRO A 44 -9.04 3.62 2.95
C PRO A 44 -9.19 3.30 1.46
N ALA A 45 -8.89 4.26 0.57
CA ALA A 45 -8.93 4.07 -0.88
C ALA A 45 -7.98 2.96 -1.39
N THR A 46 -6.98 2.57 -0.61
CA THR A 46 -6.06 1.46 -0.94
C THR A 46 -6.83 0.15 -1.14
N PHE A 47 -7.89 -0.05 -0.37
CA PHE A 47 -8.70 -1.25 -0.38
C PHE A 47 -9.82 -1.23 -1.43
N VAL A 48 -10.00 -0.12 -2.15
CA VAL A 48 -11.01 0.01 -3.20
C VAL A 48 -10.41 -0.42 -4.54
N THR A 49 -10.24 -1.74 -4.69
CA THR A 49 -9.76 -2.39 -5.91
C THR A 49 -10.26 -3.84 -5.95
N THR A 50 -10.20 -4.48 -7.11
CA THR A 50 -10.51 -5.92 -7.20
C THR A 50 -9.52 -6.74 -6.36
N CYS A 51 -10.01 -7.84 -5.77
CA CYS A 51 -9.18 -8.75 -4.98
C CYS A 51 -7.93 -9.23 -5.74
N ASP A 52 -8.05 -9.54 -7.03
CA ASP A 52 -6.93 -10.03 -7.84
C ASP A 52 -5.81 -9.00 -7.96
N LYS A 53 -6.16 -7.74 -8.28
CA LYS A 53 -5.20 -6.63 -8.32
C LYS A 53 -4.57 -6.35 -6.97
N PHE A 54 -5.33 -6.55 -5.89
CA PHE A 54 -4.82 -6.38 -4.54
C PHE A 54 -3.82 -7.47 -4.15
N LYS A 55 -4.11 -8.73 -4.52
CA LYS A 55 -3.18 -9.86 -4.34
C LYS A 55 -1.89 -9.66 -5.15
N GLU A 56 -2.00 -9.21 -6.41
CA GLU A 56 -0.83 -8.87 -7.24
C GLU A 56 0.05 -7.81 -6.56
N LEU A 57 -0.56 -6.75 -6.01
CA LEU A 57 0.15 -5.70 -5.28
C LEU A 57 0.86 -6.24 -4.03
N ILE A 58 0.21 -7.12 -3.27
CA ILE A 58 0.80 -7.75 -2.08
C ILE A 58 2.02 -8.60 -2.46
N GLU A 59 1.90 -9.40 -3.52
CA GLU A 59 3.01 -10.23 -3.99
C GLU A 59 4.16 -9.39 -4.57
N GLU A 60 3.87 -8.26 -5.19
CA GLU A 60 4.89 -7.28 -5.59
C GLU A 60 5.65 -6.73 -4.38
N VAL A 61 4.94 -6.30 -3.32
CA VAL A 61 5.55 -5.79 -2.09
C VAL A 61 6.39 -6.87 -1.39
N LYS A 62 5.92 -8.12 -1.34
CA LYS A 62 6.71 -9.25 -0.81
C LYS A 62 7.99 -9.47 -1.63
N ARG A 63 7.90 -9.43 -2.97
CA ARG A 63 9.04 -9.60 -3.88
C ARG A 63 10.08 -8.49 -3.75
N MET A 64 9.65 -7.28 -3.37
CA MET A 64 10.55 -6.17 -3.01
C MET A 64 11.27 -6.37 -1.66
N GLY A 65 10.97 -7.45 -0.93
CA GLY A 65 11.62 -7.81 0.33
C GLY A 65 11.04 -7.13 1.56
N PHE A 66 9.80 -6.63 1.50
CA PHE A 66 9.12 -6.12 2.68
C PHE A 66 8.51 -7.28 3.47
N ASP A 67 8.81 -7.31 4.77
CA ASP A 67 8.29 -8.28 5.73
C ASP A 67 6.87 -7.91 6.17
N SER A 68 5.90 -8.82 5.93
CA SER A 68 4.47 -8.63 6.23
C SER A 68 4.18 -8.35 7.70
N LEU A 69 5.08 -8.74 8.61
CA LEU A 69 4.97 -8.52 10.05
C LEU A 69 5.36 -7.09 10.47
N ARG A 70 5.92 -6.29 9.55
CA ARG A 70 6.41 -4.93 9.85
C ARG A 70 5.49 -3.89 9.24
N LEU A 71 5.30 -2.77 9.96
CA LEU A 71 4.52 -1.62 9.48
C LEU A 71 4.99 -1.09 8.11
N LYS A 72 6.27 -1.29 7.78
CA LYS A 72 6.85 -0.90 6.48
C LYS A 72 6.13 -1.57 5.30
N PHE A 73 5.59 -2.77 5.50
CA PHE A 73 4.85 -3.51 4.49
C PHE A 73 3.61 -2.75 4.03
N VAL A 74 2.73 -2.37 4.97
CA VAL A 74 1.51 -1.62 4.65
C VAL A 74 1.80 -0.21 4.16
N LYS A 75 2.91 0.41 4.58
CA LYS A 75 3.40 1.67 4.01
C LYS A 75 3.83 1.52 2.55
N ALA A 76 4.49 0.42 2.19
CA ALA A 76 4.86 0.15 0.80
C ALA A 76 3.62 -0.04 -0.09
N ILE A 77 2.62 -0.79 0.39
CA ILE A 77 1.30 -0.91 -0.27
C ILE A 77 0.68 0.47 -0.49
N PHE A 78 0.63 1.30 0.55
CA PHE A 78 0.12 2.67 0.47
C PHE A 78 0.82 3.49 -0.62
N VAL A 79 2.17 3.46 -0.65
CA VAL A 79 2.97 4.22 -1.61
C VAL A 79 2.70 3.76 -3.04
N LEU A 80 2.77 2.45 -3.30
CA LEU A 80 2.56 1.88 -4.63
C LEU A 80 1.14 2.15 -5.13
N LYS A 81 0.13 2.00 -4.27
CA LYS A 81 -1.27 2.25 -4.63
C LYS A 81 -1.58 3.72 -4.88
N SER A 82 -0.80 4.63 -4.28
CA SER A 82 -0.98 6.08 -4.45
C SER A 82 -0.32 6.62 -5.72
N MET A 83 0.38 5.79 -6.50
CA MET A 83 1.07 6.20 -7.72
C MET A 83 0.61 5.38 -8.93
N SER A 84 0.61 6.01 -10.11
CA SER A 84 0.50 5.26 -11.36
C SER A 84 1.81 4.52 -11.63
N LYS A 85 1.73 3.41 -12.38
CA LYS A 85 2.92 2.68 -12.85
C LYS A 85 3.91 3.60 -13.59
N SER A 86 3.41 4.46 -14.48
CA SER A 86 4.24 5.46 -15.17
C SER A 86 4.96 6.43 -14.23
N THR A 87 4.31 6.84 -13.14
CA THR A 87 4.93 7.71 -12.13
C THR A 87 6.00 6.96 -11.34
N TRP A 88 5.75 5.70 -11.01
CA TRP A 88 6.70 4.82 -10.33
C TRP A 88 7.94 4.56 -11.18
N ASP A 89 7.76 4.17 -12.45
CA ASP A 89 8.85 3.89 -13.38
C ASP A 89 9.72 5.14 -13.60
N ARG A 90 9.09 6.30 -13.83
CA ARG A 90 9.81 7.58 -13.96
C ARG A 90 10.62 7.91 -12.71
N LYS A 91 10.08 7.68 -11.51
CA LYS A 91 10.82 7.88 -10.26
C LYS A 91 12.00 6.92 -10.17
N GLY A 92 11.81 5.66 -10.57
CA GLY A 92 12.89 4.68 -10.66
C GLY A 92 14.05 5.17 -11.53
N GLU A 93 13.76 5.69 -12.72
CA GLU A 93 14.78 6.27 -13.63
C GLU A 93 15.49 7.48 -13.01
N VAL A 94 14.76 8.37 -12.33
CA VAL A 94 15.37 9.50 -11.61
C VAL A 94 16.31 9.00 -10.50
N TYR A 95 15.89 8.03 -9.68
CA TYR A 95 16.76 7.48 -8.65
C TYR A 95 18.01 6.79 -9.23
N LYS A 96 17.87 6.04 -10.34
CA LYS A 96 19.03 5.48 -11.07
C LYS A 96 19.99 6.58 -11.53
N SER A 97 19.47 7.68 -12.08
CA SER A 97 20.27 8.83 -12.52
C SER A 97 21.05 9.49 -11.38
N TRP A 98 20.55 9.37 -10.15
CA TRP A 98 21.23 9.85 -8.93
C TRP A 98 22.20 8.82 -8.33
N GLY A 99 22.50 7.73 -9.05
CA GLY A 99 23.44 6.68 -8.62
C GLY A 99 22.83 5.63 -7.69
N TRP A 100 21.50 5.57 -7.56
CA TRP A 100 20.84 4.55 -6.75
C TRP A 100 20.61 3.27 -7.57
N TYR A 101 21.36 2.22 -7.27
CA TYR A 101 21.09 0.89 -7.82
C TYR A 101 19.88 0.29 -7.12
N ILE A 102 18.82 -0.04 -7.86
CA ILE A 102 17.59 -0.69 -7.37
C ILE A 102 17.87 -2.11 -6.79
N GLY A 103 19.13 -2.55 -6.75
CA GLY A 103 19.59 -3.86 -6.27
C GLY A 103 19.96 -3.98 -4.79
N LYS A 104 19.98 -2.93 -3.96
CA LYS A 104 20.19 -3.10 -2.51
C LYS A 104 19.28 -2.23 -1.64
N ARG A 105 18.21 -2.89 -1.17
CA ARG A 105 17.63 -2.72 0.18
C ARG A 105 16.93 -1.38 0.43
N LEU A 106 15.72 -1.24 -0.13
CA LEU A 106 14.73 -0.23 0.30
C LEU A 106 14.20 -0.45 1.74
N SER A 107 14.62 -1.52 2.43
CA SER A 107 14.20 -1.81 3.82
C SER A 107 14.76 -0.84 4.88
N LYS A 108 15.61 0.12 4.50
CA LYS A 108 16.27 1.07 5.41
C LYS A 108 15.67 2.49 5.45
N LEU A 109 14.77 2.86 4.53
CA LEU A 109 14.31 4.26 4.42
C LEU A 109 12.81 4.50 4.67
N LEU A 110 12.08 3.45 5.04
CA LEU A 110 10.76 3.53 5.69
C LEU A 110 10.78 2.69 6.95
#